data_AF-M7W198-F1
#
_entry.id   AF-M7W198-F1
#
_cell.length_a   1.000
_cell.length_b   1.000
_cell.length_c   1.000
_cell.angle_alpha   90.00
_cell.angle_beta   90.00
_cell.angle_gamma   90.00
#
_symmetry.space_group_name_H-M   'P 1'
#
loop_
_entity.id
_entity.type
_entity.pdbx_description
1 polymer ?
#
loop_
_entity_poly.entity_id
_entity_poly.type
_entity_poly.pdbx_seq_one_letter_code
_entity_poly.pdbx_strand_id
1 'polypeptide(L)'
;MKLFTHNLLICTKRQCGINSFPLKITAEKVEKVTTPLDADFLISLVESERLNWNGLVTSAANIGLAVPPTLPEDWKTNQQFLQALWDVVMDCQVIEGELICPVCGRHYPIHNGIPNMLLSEQEF
;
A
#
# COMPACT_ATOMS: atom_id res chain seq x y z
N MET A 1 -6.74 -0.84 -6.82
CA MET A 1 -6.40 -0.98 -5.39
C MET A 1 -5.44 0.15 -5.01
N LYS A 2 -5.85 1.01 -4.08
CA LYS A 2 -5.00 2.10 -3.59
C LYS A 2 -3.82 1.56 -2.78
N LEU A 3 -2.69 2.27 -2.76
CA LEU A 3 -1.58 1.92 -1.87
C LEU A 3 -1.97 2.02 -0.40
N PHE A 4 -2.90 2.93 -0.05
CA PHE A 4 -3.51 2.95 1.28
C PHE A 4 -4.09 1.59 1.67
N THR A 5 -4.89 0.97 0.78
CA THR A 5 -5.48 -0.35 1.04
C THR A 5 -4.42 -1.42 1.20
N HIS A 6 -3.40 -1.42 0.32
CA HIS A 6 -2.27 -2.35 0.41
C HIS A 6 -1.58 -2.29 1.77
N ASN A 7 -1.39 -1.10 2.31
CA ASN A 7 -0.70 -0.87 3.58
C ASN A 7 -1.44 -1.45 4.80
N LEU A 8 -2.69 -1.92 4.62
CA LEU A 8 -3.49 -2.59 5.63
C LEU A 8 -3.57 -4.10 5.44
N LEU A 9 -3.12 -4.63 4.30
CA LEU A 9 -3.32 -6.03 3.94
C LEU A 9 -2.16 -6.91 4.43
N ILE A 10 -2.53 -8.01 5.07
CA ILE A 10 -1.64 -9.12 5.43
C ILE A 10 -2.12 -10.40 4.76
N CYS A 11 -1.25 -11.40 4.68
CA CYS A 11 -1.61 -12.73 4.24
C CYS A 11 -2.68 -13.31 5.15
N THR A 12 -3.76 -13.82 4.54
CA THR A 12 -4.91 -14.39 5.24
C THR A 12 -4.64 -15.77 5.83
N LYS A 13 -3.54 -16.44 5.46
CA LYS A 13 -3.16 -17.75 6.02
C LYS A 13 -2.75 -17.59 7.48
N ARG A 14 -3.33 -18.42 8.36
CA ARG A 14 -3.12 -18.34 9.81
C ARG A 14 -1.65 -18.42 10.22
N GLN A 15 -0.85 -19.26 9.55
CA GLN A 15 0.57 -19.42 9.87
C GLN A 15 1.43 -18.19 9.52
N CYS A 16 0.94 -17.27 8.68
CA CYS A 16 1.70 -16.11 8.24
C CYS A 16 1.52 -14.90 9.15
N GLY A 17 0.27 -14.58 9.50
CA GLY A 17 -0.06 -13.46 10.40
C GLY A 17 0.63 -12.15 10.04
N ILE A 18 1.03 -11.38 11.07
CA ILE A 18 1.66 -10.05 10.94
C ILE A 18 3.00 -10.10 10.18
N ASN A 19 3.73 -11.22 10.25
CA ASN A 19 5.04 -11.38 9.61
C ASN A 19 4.97 -11.37 8.08
N SER A 20 3.77 -11.47 7.50
CA SER A 20 3.56 -11.38 6.05
C SER A 20 3.53 -9.95 5.51
N PHE A 21 3.57 -8.95 6.37
CA PHE A 21 3.57 -7.56 5.95
C PHE A 21 5.00 -7.05 5.65
N PRO A 22 5.22 -6.25 4.58
CA PRO A 22 4.27 -5.96 3.51
C PRO A 22 4.17 -7.11 2.50
N LEU A 23 2.99 -7.29 1.91
CA LEU A 23 2.85 -8.16 0.73
C LEU A 23 3.60 -7.52 -0.45
N LYS A 24 4.43 -8.28 -1.16
CA LYS A 24 5.14 -7.76 -2.33
C LYS A 24 4.14 -7.46 -3.44
N ILE A 25 4.18 -6.27 -4.02
CA ILE A 25 3.35 -5.90 -5.16
C ILE A 25 4.10 -6.23 -6.45
N THR A 26 3.43 -6.90 -7.39
CA THR A 26 3.84 -6.94 -8.80
C THR A 26 2.71 -6.28 -9.58
N ALA A 27 2.91 -5.06 -10.06
CA ALA A 27 1.88 -4.33 -10.79
C ALA A 27 2.07 -4.48 -12.31
N GLU A 28 0.99 -4.84 -13.00
CA GLU A 28 0.96 -4.88 -14.47
C GLU A 28 0.35 -3.58 -15.02
N LYS A 29 -0.70 -3.09 -14.37
CA LYS A 29 -1.38 -1.85 -14.74
C LYS A 29 -1.58 -0.97 -13.51
N VAL A 30 -1.07 0.25 -13.58
CA VAL A 30 -1.25 1.28 -12.55
C VAL A 30 -1.95 2.48 -13.17
N GLU A 31 -2.95 3.00 -12.49
CA GLU A 31 -3.66 4.23 -12.86
C GLU A 31 -3.56 5.26 -11.75
N LYS A 32 -3.43 6.52 -12.12
CA LYS A 32 -3.50 7.65 -11.19
C LYS A 32 -4.88 8.29 -11.31
N VAL A 33 -5.63 8.29 -10.20
CA VAL A 33 -6.94 8.93 -10.09
C VAL A 33 -6.82 10.08 -9.10
N THR A 34 -6.70 11.30 -9.60
CA THR A 34 -6.52 12.49 -8.76
C THR A 34 -7.75 12.74 -7.91
N THR A 35 -7.54 12.87 -6.60
CA THR A 35 -8.58 13.23 -5.64
C THR A 35 -8.18 14.47 -4.83
N PRO A 36 -9.15 15.24 -4.30
CA PRO A 36 -8.83 16.40 -3.47
C PRO A 36 -8.04 15.99 -2.23
N LEU A 37 -6.94 16.70 -1.96
CA LEU A 37 -6.13 16.49 -0.76
C LEU A 37 -6.95 16.77 0.50
N ASP A 38 -7.02 15.78 1.38
CA ASP A 38 -7.45 15.94 2.76
C ASP A 38 -6.21 15.87 3.67
N ALA A 39 -5.64 17.06 3.96
CA ALA A 39 -4.42 17.18 4.74
C ALA A 39 -4.61 16.70 6.18
N ASP A 40 -5.76 16.99 6.80
CA ASP A 40 -6.06 16.60 8.18
C ASP A 40 -6.17 15.08 8.31
N PHE A 41 -6.85 14.43 7.35
CA PHE A 41 -6.88 12.97 7.28
C PHE A 41 -5.50 12.37 7.09
N LEU A 42 -4.70 12.90 6.16
CA LEU A 42 -3.36 12.39 5.88
C LEU A 42 -2.44 12.53 7.11
N ILE A 43 -2.49 13.67 7.78
CA ILE A 43 -1.71 13.92 9.00
C ILE A 43 -2.13 12.94 10.10
N SER A 44 -3.43 12.81 10.36
CA SER A 44 -3.97 11.88 11.36
C SER A 44 -3.60 10.42 11.04
N LEU A 45 -3.61 10.04 9.76
CA LEU A 45 -3.27 8.70 9.33
C LEU A 45 -1.80 8.35 9.61
N VAL A 46 -0.88 9.29 9.35
CA VAL A 46 0.55 9.12 9.62
C VAL A 46 0.83 9.14 11.13
N GLU A 47 0.22 10.06 11.89
CA GLU A 47 0.42 10.18 13.34
C GLU A 47 -0.16 9.01 14.14
N SER A 48 -1.26 8.42 13.67
CA SER A 48 -1.91 7.29 14.35
C SER A 48 -1.19 5.94 14.14
N GLU A 49 -0.02 5.94 13.49
CA GLU A 49 0.77 4.76 13.11
C GLU A 49 0.00 3.72 12.28
N ARG A 50 -1.16 4.10 11.73
CA ARG A 50 -1.98 3.25 10.86
C ARG A 50 -1.39 3.10 9.48
N LEU A 51 -0.47 3.99 9.10
CA LEU A 51 0.33 3.90 7.89
C LEU A 51 1.72 3.40 8.25
N ASN A 52 2.02 2.15 7.91
CA ASN A 52 3.36 1.61 8.01
C ASN A 52 4.25 2.23 6.91
N TRP A 53 5.13 3.16 7.32
CA TRP A 53 6.01 3.90 6.41
C TRP A 53 6.96 3.00 5.62
N ASN A 54 7.60 2.04 6.27
CA ASN A 54 8.52 1.11 5.62
C ASN A 54 7.81 0.24 4.57
N GLY A 55 6.59 -0.20 4.88
CA GLY A 55 5.72 -0.92 3.96
C GLY A 55 5.35 -0.07 2.75
N LEU A 56 5.04 1.20 2.96
CA LEU A 56 4.73 2.13 1.87
C LEU A 56 5.93 2.35 0.97
N VAL A 57 7.11 2.66 1.52
CA VAL A 57 8.36 2.87 0.76
C VAL A 57 8.69 1.64 -0.08
N THR A 58 8.63 0.44 0.51
CA THR A 58 8.89 -0.82 -0.19
C THR A 58 7.90 -1.05 -1.33
N SER A 59 6.62 -0.79 -1.07
CA SER A 59 5.53 -1.06 -2.02
C SER A 59 5.49 -0.04 -3.15
N ALA A 60 5.77 1.22 -2.85
CA ALA A 60 5.95 2.28 -3.83
C ALA A 60 7.12 1.96 -4.79
N ALA A 61 8.25 1.51 -4.24
CA ALA A 61 9.41 1.11 -5.05
C ALA A 61 9.08 -0.03 -6.02
N ASN A 62 8.27 -1.01 -5.61
CA ASN A 62 7.84 -2.12 -6.47
C ASN A 62 7.00 -1.68 -7.68
N ILE A 63 6.35 -0.51 -7.60
CA ILE A 63 5.54 0.03 -8.70
C ILE A 63 6.20 1.24 -9.38
N GLY A 64 7.50 1.47 -9.14
CA GLY A 64 8.28 2.53 -9.77
C GLY A 64 8.05 3.93 -9.20
N LEU A 65 7.46 4.04 -8.01
CA LEU A 65 7.29 5.31 -7.29
C LEU A 65 8.39 5.49 -6.24
N ALA A 66 8.79 6.75 -6.02
CA ALA A 66 9.78 7.12 -5.03
C ALA A 66 9.11 7.78 -3.82
N VAL A 67 9.33 7.21 -2.63
CA VAL A 67 8.92 7.76 -1.34
C VAL A 67 10.18 7.87 -0.48
N PRO A 68 10.39 8.98 0.25
CA PRO A 68 11.59 9.13 1.06
C PRO A 68 11.64 8.06 2.16
N PRO A 69 12.85 7.56 2.49
CA PRO A 69 13.01 6.47 3.46
C PRO A 69 12.58 6.86 4.87
N THR A 70 12.66 8.15 5.21
CA THR A 70 12.24 8.73 6.48
C THR A 70 11.34 9.93 6.23
N LEU A 71 10.36 10.14 7.12
CA LEU A 71 9.55 11.35 7.12
C LEU A 71 10.43 12.58 7.40
N PRO A 72 10.41 13.62 6.54
CA PRO A 72 11.06 14.90 6.83
C PRO A 72 10.49 15.55 8.10
N GLU A 73 11.23 16.39 8.82
CA GLU A 73 10.71 17.02 10.06
C GLU A 73 9.57 18.01 9.80
N ASP A 74 9.60 18.70 8.65
CA ASP A 74 8.64 19.73 8.23
C ASP A 74 7.43 19.17 7.44
N TRP A 75 7.26 17.84 7.41
CA TRP A 75 6.30 17.18 6.52
C TRP A 75 4.84 17.64 6.68
N LYS A 76 4.45 18.11 7.88
CA LYS A 76 3.08 18.57 8.19
C LYS A 76 2.76 19.96 7.64
N THR A 77 3.77 20.82 7.53
CA THR A 77 3.59 22.20 7.05
C THR A 77 3.98 22.32 5.58
N ASN A 78 4.73 21.35 5.06
CA ASN A 78 5.15 21.29 3.68
C ASN A 78 4.01 20.80 2.77
N GLN A 79 3.26 21.75 2.20
CA GLN A 79 2.13 21.46 1.30
C GLN A 79 2.52 20.63 0.06
N GLN A 80 3.72 20.84 -0.47
CA GLN A 80 4.20 20.07 -1.62
C GLN A 80 4.43 18.60 -1.25
N PHE A 81 4.98 18.36 -0.06
CA PHE A 81 5.16 17.02 0.46
C PHE A 81 3.82 16.33 0.74
N LEU A 82 2.87 17.03 1.38
CA LEU A 82 1.54 16.49 1.65
C LEU A 82 0.81 16.09 0.36
N GLN A 83 0.87 16.93 -0.67
CA GLN A 83 0.30 16.60 -1.97
C GLN A 83 0.99 15.39 -2.61
N ALA A 84 2.33 15.34 -2.60
CA ALA A 84 3.06 14.21 -3.17
C ALA A 84 2.76 12.89 -2.42
N LEU A 85 2.66 12.95 -1.09
CA LEU A 85 2.31 11.79 -0.28
C LEU A 85 0.87 11.34 -0.54
N TRP A 86 -0.07 12.28 -0.67
CA TRP A 86 -1.46 11.99 -1.03
C TRP A 86 -1.55 11.32 -2.40
N ASP A 87 -0.84 11.84 -3.40
CA ASP A 87 -0.80 11.27 -4.75
C ASP A 87 -0.37 9.79 -4.72
N VAL A 88 0.60 9.46 -3.87
CA VAL A 88 1.10 8.08 -3.71
C VAL A 88 0.08 7.23 -2.94
N VAL A 89 -0.41 7.69 -1.80
CA VAL A 89 -1.22 6.88 -0.88
C VAL A 89 -2.66 6.70 -1.39
N MET A 90 -3.26 7.77 -1.91
CA MET A 90 -4.70 7.85 -2.22
C MET A 90 -5.01 7.84 -3.72
N ASP A 91 -4.16 8.41 -4.56
CA ASP A 91 -4.45 8.58 -5.98
C ASP A 91 -3.84 7.47 -6.84
N CYS A 92 -2.75 6.83 -6.40
CA CYS A 92 -2.14 5.72 -7.10
C CYS A 92 -2.92 4.42 -6.87
N GLN A 93 -3.37 3.79 -7.96
CA GLN A 93 -4.14 2.56 -7.94
C GLN A 93 -3.54 1.48 -8.82
N VAL A 94 -3.26 0.31 -8.25
CA VAL A 94 -2.96 -0.90 -9.02
C VAL A 94 -4.26 -1.47 -9.55
N ILE A 95 -4.45 -1.50 -10.87
CA ILE A 95 -5.66 -2.02 -11.52
C ILE A 95 -5.51 -3.51 -11.82
N GLU A 96 -4.38 -3.92 -12.38
CA GLU A 96 -4.03 -5.32 -12.63
C GLU A 96 -2.66 -5.62 -12.03
N GLY A 97 -2.53 -6.81 -11.44
CA GLY A 97 -1.29 -7.26 -10.84
C GLY A 97 -1.52 -8.34 -9.80
N GLU A 98 -0.59 -8.48 -8.87
CA GLU A 98 -0.67 -9.47 -7.79
C GLU A 98 0.02 -8.99 -6.52
N LEU A 99 -0.40 -9.54 -5.39
CA LEU A 99 0.26 -9.44 -4.10
C LEU A 99 0.87 -10.79 -3.73
N ILE A 100 2.14 -10.82 -3.36
CA ILE A 100 2.85 -12.04 -3.01
C ILE A 100 3.20 -12.01 -1.52
N CYS A 101 2.79 -13.03 -0.79
CA CYS A 101 3.14 -13.18 0.61
C CYS A 101 4.65 -13.52 0.74
N PRO A 102 5.44 -12.75 1.50
CA PRO A 102 6.87 -13.01 1.67
C PRO A 102 7.16 -14.24 2.55
N VAL A 103 6.17 -14.74 3.30
CA VAL A 103 6.33 -15.88 4.22
C VAL A 103 6.01 -17.21 3.54
N CYS A 104 4.83 -17.33 2.90
CA CYS A 104 4.39 -18.59 2.29
C CYS A 104 4.43 -18.60 0.76
N GLY A 105 4.79 -17.48 0.14
CA GLY A 105 4.82 -17.36 -1.32
C GLY A 105 3.45 -17.38 -1.98
N ARG A 106 2.34 -17.23 -1.24
CA ARG A 106 0.99 -17.20 -1.84
C ARG A 106 0.80 -15.92 -2.67
N HIS A 107 0.30 -16.10 -3.88
CA HIS A 107 -0.10 -15.04 -4.78
C HIS A 107 -1.59 -14.70 -4.59
N TYR A 108 -1.91 -13.42 -4.49
CA TYR A 108 -3.26 -12.87 -4.44
C TYR A 108 -3.45 -11.96 -5.65
N PRO A 109 -4.22 -12.38 -6.67
CA PRO A 109 -4.38 -11.60 -7.89
C PRO A 109 -5.21 -10.34 -7.62
N ILE A 110 -4.88 -9.26 -8.34
CA ILE A 110 -5.61 -8.00 -8.36
C ILE A 110 -6.25 -7.88 -9.74
N HIS A 111 -7.57 -7.79 -9.78
CA HIS A 111 -8.32 -7.58 -11.01
C HIS A 111 -9.28 -6.41 -10.87
N ASN A 112 -9.33 -5.52 -11.86
CA ASN A 112 -10.14 -4.29 -11.82
C ASN A 112 -9.92 -3.48 -10.52
N GLY A 113 -8.69 -3.50 -10.02
CA GLY A 113 -8.30 -2.84 -8.79
C GLY A 113 -8.81 -3.48 -7.50
N ILE A 114 -9.33 -4.70 -7.54
CA ILE A 114 -9.82 -5.45 -6.37
C ILE A 114 -8.87 -6.63 -6.10
N PRO A 115 -8.17 -6.65 -4.95
CA PRO A 115 -7.35 -7.79 -4.56
C PRO A 115 -8.24 -8.96 -4.11
N ASN A 116 -8.01 -10.15 -4.67
CA ASN A 116 -8.67 -11.38 -4.23
C ASN A 116 -7.87 -12.05 -3.12
N MET A 117 -8.34 -11.88 -1.87
CA MET A 117 -7.69 -12.42 -0.66
C MET A 117 -8.30 -13.75 -0.17
N LEU A 118 -9.18 -14.37 -0.96
CA LEU A 118 -9.86 -15.61 -0.61
C LEU A 118 -8.88 -16.80 -0.57
N LEU A 119 -9.09 -17.68 0.38
CA LEU A 119 -8.37 -18.95 0.51
C LEU A 119 -9.29 -20.09 0.09
N SER A 120 -8.72 -21.11 -0.56
CA SER A 120 -9.44 -22.39 -0.73
C SER A 120 -9.50 -23.15 0.60
N GLU A 121 -10.39 -24.13 0.73
CA GLU A 121 -10.55 -24.93 1.96
C GLU A 121 -9.27 -25.62 2.41
N GLN A 122 -8.40 -25.99 1.46
CA GLN A 122 -7.12 -26.64 1.71
C GLN A 122 -6.03 -25.66 2.19
N GLU A 123 -6.25 -24.36 2.00
CA GLU A 123 -5.29 -23.29 2.29
C GLU A 123 -5.55 -22.58 3.62
N PHE A 124 -6.64 -22.96 4.30
CA PHE A 124 -7.13 -22.35 5.54
C PHE A 124 -6.29 -22.69 6.77
#